data_AF-A0A6A9SJU7-F1
#
_entry.id   AF-A0A6A9SJU7-F1
#
_cell.length_a   1.000
_cell.length_b   1.000
_cell.length_c   1.000
_cell.angle_alpha   90.00
_cell.angle_beta   90.00
_cell.angle_gamma   90.00
#
_symmetry.space_group_name_H-M   'P 1'
#
loop_
_entity.id
_entity.type
_entity.pdbx_description
1 polymer ?
#
loop_
_entity_poly.entity_id
_entity_poly.type
_entity_poly.pdbx_seq_one_letter_code
_entity_poly.pdbx_strand_id
1 'polypeptide(L)'
;MTETTSSPDLLEQRPITGILVHIFGFLTGLFGAGIVGAGIVYLASSHQFTKENARHALNWHLSITILAIITIVTFLFGAEELETGTGGTIELITLPAPLDTVVTVVAIVSAFVFIVASFLGLIFPFIATGKAIFGTAWKYPLVPEFVSNDE
;
A
#
# COMPACT_ATOMS: atom_id res chain seq x y z
N MET A 1 -42.46 2.75 -2.64
CA MET A 1 -42.02 2.92 -1.25
C MET A 1 -40.51 2.86 -1.25
N THR A 2 -39.84 3.96 -0.92
CA THR A 2 -38.41 3.97 -0.63
C THR A 2 -38.26 3.49 0.80
N GLU A 3 -37.75 2.27 1.00
CA GLU A 3 -37.39 1.83 2.35
C GLU A 3 -36.23 2.69 2.85
N THR A 4 -36.50 3.54 3.83
CA THR A 4 -35.46 4.24 4.58
C THR A 4 -34.90 3.27 5.61
N THR A 5 -33.77 2.66 5.29
CA THR A 5 -33.02 1.83 6.25
C THR A 5 -32.66 2.66 7.48
N SER A 6 -32.90 2.13 8.67
CA SER A 6 -32.62 2.83 9.91
C SER A 6 -31.10 2.92 10.14
N SER A 7 -30.62 3.95 10.83
CA SER A 7 -29.18 4.13 11.08
C SER A 7 -28.54 2.92 11.81
N PRO A 8 -29.20 2.25 12.78
CA PRO A 8 -28.69 1.00 13.35
C PRO A 8 -28.52 -0.11 12.30
N ASP A 9 -29.50 -0.32 11.40
CA ASP A 9 -29.41 -1.34 10.34
C ASP A 9 -28.27 -1.05 9.35
N LEU A 10 -27.97 0.23 9.10
CA LEU A 10 -26.87 0.64 8.22
C LEU A 10 -25.50 0.34 8.84
N LEU A 11 -25.34 0.52 10.15
CA LEU A 11 -24.07 0.24 10.84
C LEU A 11 -23.81 -1.26 11.00
N GLU A 12 -24.87 -2.06 11.11
CA GLU A 12 -24.78 -3.52 11.07
C GLU A 12 -24.37 -4.05 9.70
N GLN A 13 -24.73 -3.36 8.61
CA GLN A 13 -24.30 -3.76 7.26
C GLN A 13 -22.94 -3.18 6.89
N ARG A 14 -22.66 -1.94 7.33
CA ARG A 14 -21.53 -1.11 6.89
C ARG A 14 -20.92 -0.42 8.10
N PRO A 15 -20.18 -1.16 8.95
CA PRO A 15 -19.53 -0.60 10.12
C PRO A 15 -18.57 0.53 9.74
N ILE A 16 -18.55 1.58 10.58
CA ILE A 16 -17.67 2.74 10.43
C ILE A 16 -16.20 2.33 10.31
N THR A 17 -15.78 1.25 10.98
CA THR A 17 -14.42 0.71 10.89
C THR A 17 -14.04 0.33 9.46
N GLY A 18 -14.97 -0.19 8.65
CA GLY A 18 -14.74 -0.50 7.23
C GLY A 18 -14.60 0.75 6.35
N ILE A 19 -15.10 1.91 6.79
CA ILE A 19 -14.92 3.20 6.12
C ILE A 19 -13.58 3.84 6.55
N LEU A 20 -13.30 3.83 7.85
CA LEU A 20 -12.11 4.47 8.42
C LEU A 20 -10.80 3.72 8.12
N VAL A 21 -10.85 2.44 7.78
CA VAL A 21 -9.62 1.66 7.49
C VAL A 21 -8.76 2.28 6.40
N HIS A 22 -9.38 2.91 5.40
CA HIS A 22 -8.66 3.60 4.32
C HIS A 22 -7.96 4.87 4.81
N ILE A 23 -8.60 5.60 5.73
CA ILE A 23 -8.01 6.80 6.36
C ILE A 23 -6.88 6.39 7.30
N PHE A 24 -7.06 5.34 8.11
CA PHE A 24 -5.99 4.84 8.97
C PHE A 24 -4.82 4.29 8.17
N GLY A 25 -5.08 3.50 7.13
CA GLY A 25 -4.06 3.02 6.19
C GLY A 25 -3.34 4.18 5.50
N PHE A 26 -4.05 5.23 5.12
CA PHE A 26 -3.47 6.45 4.54
C PHE A 26 -2.58 7.22 5.53
N LEU A 27 -3.08 7.53 6.73
CA LEU A 27 -2.36 8.32 7.74
C LEU A 27 -1.13 7.60 8.29
N THR A 28 -1.19 6.27 8.35
CA THR A 28 -0.04 5.43 8.70
C THR A 28 0.80 5.04 7.47
N GLY A 29 0.34 5.40 6.26
CA GLY A 29 0.75 4.84 4.98
C GLY A 29 1.87 5.54 4.23
N LEU A 30 2.32 6.71 4.69
CA LEU A 30 3.44 7.40 4.05
C LEU A 30 4.64 6.44 3.99
N PHE A 31 5.10 6.11 2.79
CA PHE A 31 6.21 5.18 2.53
C PHE A 31 5.98 3.70 2.96
N GLY A 32 4.75 3.20 2.98
CA GLY A 32 4.47 1.75 3.13
C GLY A 32 4.23 1.27 4.58
N ALA A 33 4.32 2.16 5.58
CA ALA A 33 4.02 1.83 6.98
C ALA A 33 2.53 1.52 7.25
N GLY A 34 1.65 1.77 6.27
CA GLY A 34 0.21 1.52 6.34
C GLY A 34 -0.17 0.04 6.40
N ILE A 35 0.80 -0.86 6.15
CA ILE A 35 0.64 -2.30 6.37
C ILE A 35 0.20 -2.58 7.82
N VAL A 36 0.77 -1.89 8.81
CA VAL A 36 0.46 -2.16 10.21
C VAL A 36 -0.99 -1.79 10.52
N GLY A 37 -1.43 -0.59 10.11
CA GLY A 37 -2.80 -0.14 10.33
C GLY A 37 -3.84 -1.03 9.64
N ALA A 38 -3.66 -1.27 8.33
CA ALA A 38 -4.57 -2.14 7.58
C ALA A 38 -4.52 -3.60 8.07
N GLY A 39 -3.35 -4.10 8.43
CA GLY A 39 -3.13 -5.44 8.96
C GLY A 39 -3.82 -5.66 10.30
N ILE A 40 -3.71 -4.72 11.24
CA ILE A 40 -4.42 -4.78 12.53
C ILE A 40 -5.93 -4.83 12.30
N VAL A 41 -6.48 -3.95 11.46
CA VAL A 41 -7.93 -3.95 11.19
C VAL A 41 -8.36 -5.26 10.51
N TYR A 42 -7.57 -5.79 9.58
CA TYR A 42 -7.85 -7.07 8.92
C TYR A 42 -7.89 -8.25 9.90
N LEU A 43 -6.90 -8.33 10.80
CA LEU A 43 -6.79 -9.43 11.77
C LEU A 43 -7.81 -9.32 12.91
N ALA A 44 -8.11 -8.10 13.36
CA ALA A 44 -9.01 -7.87 14.49
C ALA A 44 -10.50 -7.85 14.10
N SER A 45 -10.83 -7.70 12.81
CA SER A 45 -12.23 -7.58 12.40
C SER A 45 -12.88 -8.93 12.11
N SER A 46 -14.02 -9.17 12.77
CA SER A 46 -14.93 -10.27 12.48
C SER A 46 -15.99 -9.93 11.42
N HIS A 47 -16.20 -8.63 11.15
CA HIS A 47 -17.24 -8.18 10.23
C HIS A 47 -16.74 -8.25 8.78
N GLN A 48 -17.45 -9.00 7.92
CA GLN A 48 -17.04 -9.26 6.54
C GLN A 48 -16.72 -7.98 5.76
N PHE A 49 -17.60 -6.97 5.82
CA PHE A 49 -17.38 -5.68 5.14
C PHE A 49 -16.10 -4.96 5.58
N THR A 50 -15.81 -4.90 6.89
CA THR A 50 -14.59 -4.29 7.40
C THR A 50 -13.37 -5.11 7.00
N LYS A 51 -13.44 -6.44 7.15
CA LYS A 51 -12.35 -7.34 6.81
C LYS A 51 -11.98 -7.26 5.32
N GLU A 52 -12.98 -7.15 4.45
CA GLU A 52 -12.79 -6.98 3.01
C GLU A 52 -12.14 -5.63 2.64
N ASN A 53 -12.65 -4.52 3.21
CA ASN A 53 -12.03 -3.21 3.01
C ASN A 53 -10.59 -3.17 3.54
N ALA A 54 -10.35 -3.75 4.71
CA ALA A 54 -9.02 -3.84 5.32
C ALA A 54 -8.06 -4.67 4.48
N ARG A 55 -8.54 -5.78 3.89
CA ARG A 55 -7.75 -6.61 2.97
C ARG A 55 -7.33 -5.84 1.72
N HIS A 56 -8.24 -5.09 1.11
CA HIS A 56 -7.90 -4.29 -0.07
C HIS A 56 -6.84 -3.22 0.25
N ALA A 57 -6.99 -2.52 1.37
CA ALA A 57 -5.98 -1.58 1.85
C ALA A 57 -4.65 -2.29 2.16
N LEU A 58 -4.68 -3.46 2.80
CA LEU A 58 -3.49 -4.24 3.14
C LEU A 58 -2.73 -4.70 1.90
N ASN A 59 -3.41 -5.25 0.89
CA ASN A 59 -2.79 -5.66 -0.36
C ASN A 59 -2.13 -4.49 -1.11
N TRP A 60 -2.73 -3.29 -1.05
CA TRP A 60 -2.11 -2.07 -1.59
C TRP A 60 -0.80 -1.73 -0.88
N HIS A 61 -0.82 -1.69 0.46
CA HIS A 61 0.38 -1.35 1.22
C HIS A 61 1.48 -2.42 1.10
N LEU A 62 1.11 -3.71 1.02
CA LEU A 62 2.06 -4.79 0.69
C LEU A 62 2.71 -4.57 -0.68
N SER A 63 1.93 -4.20 -1.70
CA SER A 63 2.45 -3.89 -3.05
C SER A 63 3.47 -2.76 -3.03
N ILE A 64 3.13 -1.64 -2.39
CA ILE A 64 4.03 -0.48 -2.29
C ILE A 64 5.28 -0.82 -1.50
N THR A 65 5.19 -1.59 -0.41
CA THR A 65 6.35 -1.98 0.39
C THR A 65 7.28 -2.92 -0.38
N ILE A 66 6.75 -3.89 -1.11
CA ILE A 66 7.56 -4.76 -1.97
C ILE A 66 8.27 -3.92 -3.04
N LEU A 67 7.55 -2.99 -3.68
CA LEU A 67 8.12 -2.09 -4.68
C LEU A 67 9.19 -1.15 -4.08
N ALA A 68 8.99 -0.67 -2.85
CA ALA A 68 9.98 0.11 -2.11
C ALA A 68 11.25 -0.69 -1.87
N ILE A 69 11.13 -1.94 -1.40
CA ILE A 69 12.26 -2.84 -1.18
C ILE A 69 13.01 -3.08 -2.48
N ILE A 70 12.32 -3.39 -3.58
CA ILE A 70 12.94 -3.57 -4.90
C ILE A 70 13.69 -2.30 -5.31
N THR A 71 13.08 -1.13 -5.14
CA THR A 71 13.69 0.15 -5.49
C THR A 71 14.93 0.42 -4.65
N ILE A 72 14.86 0.25 -3.33
CA ILE A 72 16.01 0.47 -2.43
C ILE A 72 17.14 -0.50 -2.76
N VAL A 73 16.83 -1.78 -2.91
CA VAL A 73 17.84 -2.80 -3.23
C VAL A 73 18.52 -2.49 -4.56
N THR A 74 17.77 -2.17 -5.60
CA THR A 74 18.33 -1.86 -6.93
C THR A 74 19.17 -0.57 -6.92
N PHE A 75 18.77 0.45 -6.15
CA PHE A 75 19.60 1.64 -5.92
C PHE A 75 20.91 1.30 -5.20
N LEU A 76 20.87 0.45 -4.17
CA LEU A 76 22.08 0.05 -3.45
C LEU A 76 23.05 -0.75 -4.33
N PHE A 77 22.54 -1.59 -5.24
CA PHE A 77 23.37 -2.32 -6.20
C PHE A 77 23.92 -1.45 -7.33
N GLY A 78 23.23 -0.36 -7.68
CA GLY A 78 23.69 0.60 -8.70
C GLY A 78 24.50 1.77 -8.13
N ALA A 79 24.66 1.86 -6.82
CA ALA A 79 25.47 2.88 -6.16
C ALA A 79 26.89 2.36 -5.95
N GLU A 80 27.89 3.16 -6.32
CA GLU A 80 29.30 2.86 -6.05
C GLU A 80 29.71 3.32 -4.64
N GLU A 81 29.07 4.36 -4.12
CA GLU A 81 29.31 4.92 -2.79
C GLU A 81 27.99 5.23 -2.08
N LEU A 82 27.95 5.00 -0.76
CA LEU A 82 26.85 5.40 0.11
C LEU A 82 27.34 6.46 1.08
N GLU A 83 26.71 7.63 1.00
CA GLU A 83 26.94 8.70 1.97
C GLU A 83 26.37 8.31 3.34
N THR A 84 27.19 8.44 4.37
CA THR A 84 26.80 8.24 5.76
C THR A 84 26.35 9.57 6.35
N GLY A 85 25.38 9.53 7.27
CA GLY A 85 24.86 10.73 7.94
C GLY A 85 25.89 11.49 8.81
N THR A 86 27.12 10.99 8.92
CA THR A 86 28.24 11.64 9.62
C THR A 86 29.25 12.29 8.66
N GLY A 87 28.93 12.38 7.36
CA GLY A 87 29.76 13.06 6.35
C GLY A 87 30.92 12.23 5.79
N GLY A 88 30.88 10.91 5.93
CA GLY A 88 31.82 9.97 5.29
C GLY A 88 31.11 9.11 4.24
N THR A 89 31.85 8.43 3.37
CA THR A 89 31.29 7.48 2.40
C THR A 89 31.73 6.05 2.69
N ILE A 90 30.87 5.10 2.32
CA ILE A 90 31.18 3.67 2.29
C ILE A 90 31.21 3.25 0.82
N GLU A 91 32.31 2.65 0.37
CA GLU A 91 32.39 2.03 -0.96
C GLU A 91 31.49 0.78 -1.01
N LEU A 92 30.71 0.66 -2.07
CA LEU A 92 29.84 -0.48 -2.36
C LEU A 92 30.44 -1.36 -3.45
N ILE A 93 29.65 -2.33 -3.91
CA ILE A 93 30.03 -3.24 -4.98
C ILE A 93 30.07 -2.48 -6.31
N THR A 94 31.20 -2.57 -7.02
CA THR A 94 31.29 -2.18 -8.43
C THR A 94 30.84 -3.32 -9.33
N LEU A 95 29.84 -3.09 -10.16
CA LEU A 95 29.36 -4.07 -11.13
C LEU A 95 30.10 -3.96 -12.48
N PRO A 96 30.26 -5.06 -13.23
CA PRO A 96 30.76 -4.97 -14.60
C PRO A 96 29.75 -4.24 -15.50
N ALA A 97 30.25 -3.50 -16.51
CA ALA A 97 29.46 -2.55 -17.30
C ALA A 97 28.09 -3.04 -17.82
N PRO A 98 27.93 -4.29 -18.32
CA PRO A 98 26.61 -4.76 -18.75
C PRO A 98 25.61 -4.92 -17.60
N LEU A 99 26.07 -5.36 -16.41
CA LEU A 99 25.22 -5.52 -15.24
C LEU A 99 24.89 -4.18 -14.61
N ASP A 100 25.87 -3.28 -14.54
CA ASP A 100 25.70 -1.92 -14.04
C ASP A 100 24.58 -1.19 -14.80
N THR A 101 24.68 -1.17 -16.14
CA THR A 101 23.66 -0.54 -17.00
C THR A 101 22.26 -1.10 -16.75
N VAL A 102 22.13 -2.43 -16.61
CA VAL A 102 20.83 -3.07 -16.36
C VAL A 102 20.28 -2.68 -15.00
N VAL A 103 21.12 -2.70 -13.95
CA VAL A 103 20.71 -2.33 -12.60
C VAL A 103 20.28 -0.87 -12.55
N THR A 104 21.01 0.05 -13.18
CA THR A 104 20.63 1.46 -13.26
C THR A 104 19.26 1.64 -13.93
N VAL A 105 19.01 0.97 -15.06
CA VAL A 105 17.72 1.06 -15.76
C VAL A 105 16.59 0.52 -14.89
N VAL A 106 16.79 -0.62 -14.23
CA VAL A 106 15.79 -1.20 -13.32
C VAL A 106 15.51 -0.24 -12.16
N ALA A 107 16.55 0.35 -11.55
CA ALA A 107 16.41 1.30 -10.44
C ALA A 107 15.60 2.55 -10.85
N ILE A 108 15.87 3.10 -12.03
CA ILE A 108 15.12 4.25 -12.57
C ILE A 108 13.65 3.88 -12.80
N VAL A 109 13.39 2.73 -13.43
CA VAL A 109 12.02 2.28 -13.72
C VAL A 109 11.26 2.00 -12.42
N SER A 110 11.87 1.28 -11.47
CA SER A 110 11.23 0.97 -10.19
C SER A 110 10.96 2.23 -9.38
N ALA A 111 11.88 3.21 -9.36
CA ALA A 111 11.65 4.50 -8.71
C ALA A 111 10.50 5.27 -9.36
N PHE A 112 10.42 5.31 -10.69
CA PHE A 112 9.30 5.96 -11.38
C PHE A 112 7.96 5.30 -11.01
N VAL A 113 7.89 3.97 -11.07
CA VAL A 113 6.67 3.23 -10.68
C VAL A 113 6.35 3.44 -9.20
N PHE A 114 7.36 3.50 -8.33
CA PHE A 114 7.17 3.75 -6.89
C PHE A 114 6.61 5.14 -6.62
N ILE A 115 7.09 6.16 -7.31
CA ILE A 115 6.58 7.53 -7.19
C ILE A 115 5.12 7.58 -7.65
N VAL A 116 4.81 7.02 -8.82
CA VAL A 116 3.43 6.97 -9.34
C VAL A 116 2.51 6.21 -8.38
N ALA A 117 2.93 5.04 -7.89
CA ALA A 117 2.17 4.27 -6.92
C ALA A 117 1.97 5.06 -5.62
N SER A 118 2.98 5.78 -5.14
CA SER A 118 2.86 6.63 -3.95
C SER A 118 1.81 7.72 -4.13
N PHE A 119 1.77 8.39 -5.29
CA PHE A 119 0.72 9.38 -5.62
C PHE A 119 -0.67 8.75 -5.70
N LEU A 120 -0.80 7.58 -6.33
CA LEU A 120 -2.07 6.83 -6.31
C LEU A 120 -2.47 6.45 -4.89
N GLY A 121 -1.51 6.21 -4.00
CA GLY A 121 -1.71 5.97 -2.57
C GLY A 121 -2.26 7.17 -1.82
N LEU A 122 -2.14 8.38 -2.38
CA LEU A 122 -2.82 9.57 -1.88
C LEU A 122 -4.26 9.66 -2.39
N ILE A 123 -4.56 9.13 -3.57
CA ILE A 123 -5.87 9.27 -4.24
C ILE A 123 -6.82 8.13 -3.88
N PHE A 124 -6.34 6.89 -3.95
CA PHE A 124 -7.13 5.67 -3.77
C PHE A 124 -7.84 5.58 -2.42
N PRO A 125 -7.24 5.97 -1.29
CA PRO A 125 -7.96 5.97 -0.01
C PRO A 125 -9.22 6.83 -0.03
N PHE A 126 -9.21 8.01 -0.67
CA PHE A 126 -10.41 8.84 -0.78
C PHE A 126 -11.49 8.18 -1.64
N ILE A 127 -11.10 7.56 -2.76
CA ILE A 127 -12.03 6.80 -3.62
C ILE A 127 -12.61 5.62 -2.85
N ALA A 128 -11.77 4.87 -2.13
CA ALA A 128 -12.14 3.72 -1.35
C ALA A 128 -13.06 4.09 -0.18
N THR A 129 -12.77 5.17 0.54
CA THR A 129 -13.66 5.74 1.56
C THR A 129 -15.01 6.14 0.97
N GLY A 130 -15.04 6.85 -0.16
CA GLY A 130 -16.29 7.21 -0.83
C GLY A 130 -17.12 5.98 -1.21
N LYS A 131 -16.48 4.95 -1.78
CA LYS A 131 -17.14 3.69 -2.12
C LYS A 131 -17.61 2.92 -0.88
N ALA A 132 -16.84 2.93 0.21
CA ALA A 132 -17.19 2.28 1.46
C ALA A 132 -18.42 2.95 2.12
N ILE A 133 -18.54 4.28 2.05
CA ILE A 133 -19.75 5.01 2.51
C ILE A 133 -20.99 4.50 1.77
N PHE A 134 -20.88 4.25 0.46
CA PHE A 134 -21.95 3.67 -0.35
C PHE A 134 -22.04 2.13 -0.27
N GLY A 135 -21.27 1.50 0.63
CA GLY A 135 -21.35 0.07 0.92
C GLY A 135 -20.61 -0.84 -0.04
N THR A 136 -19.70 -0.29 -0.84
CA THR A 136 -18.87 -1.07 -1.74
C THR A 136 -17.46 -1.16 -1.16
N ALA A 137 -17.01 -2.38 -0.86
CA ALA A 137 -15.60 -2.62 -0.59
C ALA A 137 -14.84 -2.60 -1.93
N TRP A 138 -13.97 -1.61 -2.11
CA TRP A 138 -13.34 -1.38 -3.41
C TRP A 138 -11.97 -2.05 -3.50
N LYS A 139 -11.79 -2.93 -4.48
CA LYS A 139 -10.49 -3.49 -4.83
C LYS A 139 -9.64 -2.43 -5.55
N TYR A 140 -8.43 -2.23 -5.04
CA TYR A 140 -7.49 -1.27 -5.60
C TYR A 140 -6.97 -1.80 -6.95
N PRO A 141 -6.96 -1.00 -8.03
CA PRO A 141 -6.49 -1.43 -9.35
C PRO A 141 -5.01 -1.80 -9.33
N LEU A 142 -4.61 -2.76 -10.18
CA LEU A 142 -3.20 -3.17 -10.38
C LEU A 142 -2.53 -3.78 -9.15
N VAL A 143 -3.31 -4.17 -8.14
CA VAL A 143 -2.84 -4.76 -6.89
C VAL A 143 -2.97 -6.29 -6.94
N PRO A 144 -1.86 -7.04 -6.78
CA PRO A 144 -1.92 -8.48 -6.57
C PRO A 144 -2.66 -8.85 -5.28
N GLU A 145 -3.36 -9.98 -5.28
CA GLU A 145 -3.98 -10.51 -4.07
C GLU A 145 -2.97 -11.33 -3.26
N PHE A 146 -2.21 -10.66 -2.38
CA PHE A 146 -1.30 -11.34 -1.45
C PHE A 146 -2.06 -12.00 -0.30
N VAL A 147 -3.10 -11.32 0.19
CA VAL A 147 -4.07 -11.84 1.14
C VAL A 147 -5.37 -12.07 0.38
N SER A 148 -5.81 -13.33 0.30
CA SER A 148 -7.09 -13.75 -0.27
C SER A 148 -8.13 -14.01 0.82
N ASN A 149 -9.36 -14.36 0.44
CA ASN A 149 -10.28 -15.00 1.39
C ASN A 149 -9.75 -16.40 1.70
N ASP A 150 -9.88 -16.84 2.95
CA ASP A 150 -9.88 -18.26 3.27
C ASP A 150 -11.19 -18.84 2.68
N GLU A 151 -11.10 -19.88 1.85
CA GLU A 151 -12.26 -20.68 1.44
C GLU A 151 -12.88 -21.41 2.63
#